data_AF-A0A0V1IX09-F1
#
_entry.id   AF-A0A0V1IX09-F1
#
_cell.length_a   1.000
_cell.length_b   1.000
_cell.length_c   1.000
_cell.angle_alpha   90.00
_cell.angle_beta   90.00
_cell.angle_gamma   90.00
#
_symmetry.space_group_name_H-M   'P 1'
#
loop_
_entity.id
_entity.type
_entity.pdbx_description
1 polymer ?
#
loop_
_entity_poly.entity_id
_entity_poly.type
_entity_poly.pdbx_seq_one_letter_code
_entity_poly.pdbx_strand_id
1 'polypeptide(L)'
;MHRCYICITSSDIALTNIENMRRAGIISIERQLEAKRDQNSQSISQAFQDLTPLITMAKDMVSLAKQITGEISKKKGAITEDEAVQLKAHLLSLGIEEPVTRENVESSSSYFSKLSEECIAVLSDPVSKSGGMLTLFDAYVRVNRARGFDLISPSDFFRACKLINNSSTSPIRMVTLRSQLRVLVNKDYEPSKLKTVIVNLIEENGSLTAEQLSQKRQIPMLLAKELLLDAEDDGLLCRDETIEGICFFPNLFLTNIP
;
A
#
# COMPACT_ATOMS: atom_id res chain seq x y z
N MET A 1 -74.24 -40.27 -41.42
CA MET A 1 -73.86 -38.91 -41.89
C MET A 1 -73.22 -38.17 -40.72
N HIS A 2 -72.29 -37.26 -41.04
CA HIS A 2 -71.61 -36.27 -40.17
C HIS A 2 -70.21 -36.63 -39.63
N ARG A 3 -69.22 -36.37 -40.50
CA ARG A 3 -67.84 -36.02 -40.13
C ARG A 3 -67.86 -34.64 -39.47
N CYS A 4 -67.45 -34.54 -38.20
CA CYS A 4 -67.06 -33.28 -37.58
C CYS A 4 -65.56 -33.07 -37.82
N TYR A 5 -65.21 -32.25 -38.81
CA TYR A 5 -63.85 -31.75 -38.96
C TYR A 5 -63.64 -30.68 -37.89
N ILE A 6 -62.71 -30.95 -36.96
CA ILE A 6 -62.16 -29.93 -36.06
C ILE A 6 -61.38 -28.96 -36.94
N CYS A 7 -61.96 -27.79 -37.22
CA CYS A 7 -61.26 -26.66 -37.82
C CYS A 7 -60.26 -26.12 -36.80
N ILE A 8 -59.00 -26.53 -36.92
CA ILE A 8 -57.89 -25.85 -36.24
C ILE A 8 -57.82 -24.44 -36.84
N THR A 9 -58.19 -23.44 -36.06
CA THR A 9 -58.12 -22.04 -36.47
C THR A 9 -56.66 -21.60 -36.59
N SER A 10 -56.36 -20.78 -37.60
CA SER A 10 -55.00 -20.32 -37.95
C SER A 10 -54.27 -19.58 -36.81
N SER A 11 -55.00 -19.15 -35.78
CA SER A 11 -54.49 -18.53 -34.55
C SER A 11 -53.77 -19.50 -33.60
N ASP A 12 -54.21 -20.76 -33.49
CA ASP A 12 -53.62 -21.74 -32.56
C ASP A 12 -52.29 -22.31 -33.08
N ILE A 13 -52.16 -22.38 -34.41
CA ILE A 13 -50.91 -22.74 -35.11
C ILE A 13 -49.87 -21.61 -34.96
N ALA A 14 -50.31 -20.35 -34.83
CA ALA A 14 -49.42 -19.21 -34.64
C ALA A 14 -48.86 -19.14 -33.20
N LEU A 15 -49.67 -19.43 -32.18
CA LEU A 15 -49.24 -19.42 -30.77
C LEU A 15 -48.25 -20.55 -30.44
N THR A 16 -48.48 -21.76 -30.97
CA THR A 16 -47.55 -22.91 -30.82
C THR A 16 -46.21 -22.67 -31.53
N ASN A 17 -46.20 -21.96 -32.66
CA ASN A 17 -44.97 -21.56 -33.34
C ASN A 17 -44.16 -20.52 -32.55
N ILE A 18 -44.81 -19.58 -31.85
CA ILE A 18 -44.12 -18.56 -31.03
C ILE A 18 -43.46 -19.20 -29.80
N GLU A 19 -44.11 -20.16 -29.15
CA GLU A 19 -43.51 -20.89 -28.01
C GLU A 19 -42.36 -21.79 -28.44
N ASN A 20 -42.48 -22.49 -29.57
CA ASN A 20 -41.40 -23.32 -30.11
C ASN A 20 -40.22 -22.48 -30.62
N MET A 21 -40.45 -21.29 -31.21
CA MET A 21 -39.38 -20.36 -31.56
C MET A 21 -38.69 -19.75 -30.33
N ARG A 22 -39.44 -19.45 -29.25
CA ARG A 22 -38.86 -18.98 -27.98
C ARG A 22 -38.02 -20.05 -27.29
N ARG A 23 -38.47 -21.32 -27.31
CA ARG A 23 -37.67 -22.45 -26.82
C ARG A 23 -36.45 -22.72 -27.69
N ALA A 24 -36.56 -22.63 -29.00
CA ALA A 24 -35.42 -22.78 -29.91
C ALA A 24 -34.34 -21.69 -29.70
N GLY A 25 -34.75 -20.45 -29.41
CA GLY A 25 -33.84 -19.36 -29.07
C GLY A 25 -33.12 -19.56 -27.73
N ILE A 26 -33.85 -19.89 -26.65
CA ILE A 26 -33.27 -20.09 -25.32
C ILE A 26 -32.35 -21.32 -25.27
N ILE A 27 -32.75 -22.42 -25.90
CA ILE A 27 -31.92 -23.65 -25.98
C ILE A 27 -30.63 -23.40 -26.77
N SER A 28 -30.66 -22.54 -27.80
CA SER A 28 -29.47 -22.19 -28.57
C SER A 28 -28.50 -21.33 -27.73
N ILE A 29 -29.03 -20.43 -26.89
CA ILE A 29 -28.23 -19.63 -25.95
C ILE A 29 -27.64 -20.52 -24.86
N GLU A 30 -28.41 -21.47 -24.31
CA GLU A 30 -27.94 -22.41 -23.29
C GLU A 30 -26.79 -23.29 -23.83
N ARG A 31 -26.95 -23.83 -25.04
CA ARG A 31 -25.88 -24.56 -25.75
C ARG A 31 -24.66 -23.71 -26.05
N GLN A 32 -24.84 -22.45 -26.43
CA GLN A 32 -23.71 -21.52 -26.63
C GLN A 32 -22.99 -21.21 -25.31
N LEU A 33 -23.73 -21.07 -24.21
CA LEU A 33 -23.17 -20.80 -22.89
C LEU A 33 -22.39 -22.02 -22.37
N GLU A 34 -22.91 -23.22 -22.60
CA GLU A 34 -22.26 -24.49 -22.25
C GLU A 34 -21.01 -24.74 -23.11
N ALA A 35 -21.10 -24.56 -24.43
CA ALA A 35 -19.93 -24.62 -25.31
C ALA A 35 -18.84 -23.60 -24.94
N LYS A 36 -19.23 -22.39 -24.50
CA LYS A 36 -18.29 -21.37 -24.02
C LYS A 36 -17.67 -21.74 -22.67
N ARG A 37 -18.42 -22.40 -21.78
CA ARG A 37 -17.89 -22.96 -20.52
C ARG A 37 -16.88 -24.06 -20.80
N ASP A 38 -17.16 -24.95 -21.75
CA ASP A 38 -16.27 -26.02 -22.15
C ASP A 38 -15.01 -25.49 -22.83
N GLN A 39 -15.14 -24.48 -23.69
CA GLN A 39 -13.99 -23.81 -24.30
C GLN A 39 -13.12 -23.11 -23.23
N ASN A 40 -13.74 -22.42 -22.27
CA ASN A 40 -13.03 -21.79 -21.17
C ASN A 40 -12.36 -22.83 -20.26
N SER A 41 -13.01 -23.96 -19.96
CA SER A 41 -12.44 -25.01 -19.11
C SER A 41 -11.25 -25.71 -19.78
N GLN A 42 -11.32 -25.92 -21.10
CA GLN A 42 -10.21 -26.41 -21.90
C GLN A 42 -9.04 -25.42 -21.93
N SER A 43 -9.33 -24.13 -22.15
CA SER A 43 -8.31 -23.07 -22.12
C SER A 43 -7.63 -22.96 -20.75
N ILE A 44 -8.41 -23.05 -19.67
CA ILE A 44 -7.89 -23.07 -18.29
C ILE A 44 -7.04 -24.33 -18.04
N SER A 45 -7.50 -25.50 -18.47
CA SER A 45 -6.77 -26.77 -18.29
C SER A 45 -5.46 -26.79 -19.06
N GLN A 46 -5.45 -26.26 -20.28
CA GLN A 46 -4.24 -26.09 -21.09
C GLN A 46 -3.25 -25.13 -20.42
N ALA A 47 -3.73 -23.98 -19.90
CA ALA A 47 -2.88 -23.06 -19.15
C ALA A 47 -2.26 -23.71 -17.90
N PHE A 48 -2.99 -24.56 -17.17
CA PHE A 48 -2.43 -25.30 -16.03
C PHE A 48 -1.44 -26.41 -16.42
N GLN A 49 -1.64 -27.05 -17.58
CA GLN A 49 -0.66 -27.98 -18.14
C GLN A 49 0.64 -27.27 -18.47
N ASP A 50 0.60 -26.06 -19.03
CA ASP A 50 1.78 -25.25 -19.36
C ASP A 50 2.50 -24.70 -18.12
N LEU A 51 1.77 -24.43 -17.03
CA LEU A 51 2.37 -24.04 -15.75
C LEU A 51 3.11 -25.19 -15.06
N THR A 52 2.74 -26.45 -15.32
CA THR A 52 3.34 -27.60 -14.63
C THR A 52 4.84 -27.77 -14.94
N PRO A 53 5.28 -27.73 -16.22
CA PRO A 53 6.71 -27.68 -16.59
C PRO A 53 7.47 -26.54 -15.92
N LEU A 54 6.87 -25.34 -15.88
CA LEU A 54 7.47 -24.16 -15.28
C LEU A 54 7.67 -24.34 -13.75
N ILE A 55 6.67 -24.90 -13.06
CA ILE A 55 6.74 -25.25 -11.64
C ILE A 55 7.80 -26.33 -11.39
N THR A 56 7.90 -27.36 -12.23
CA THR A 56 8.94 -28.39 -12.08
C THR A 56 10.35 -27.84 -12.27
N MET A 57 10.57 -26.99 -13.28
CA MET A 57 11.87 -26.35 -13.47
C MET A 57 12.23 -25.39 -12.32
N ALA A 58 11.24 -24.66 -11.81
CA ALA A 58 11.43 -23.82 -10.63
C ALA A 58 11.76 -24.65 -9.37
N LYS A 59 11.14 -25.83 -9.18
CA LYS A 59 11.45 -26.73 -8.06
C LYS A 59 12.90 -27.19 -8.07
N ASP A 60 13.41 -27.57 -9.23
CA ASP A 60 14.80 -28.02 -9.38
C ASP A 60 15.76 -26.87 -9.05
N MET A 61 15.50 -25.68 -9.60
CA MET A 61 16.28 -24.46 -9.32
C MET A 61 16.25 -24.10 -7.83
N VAL A 62 15.09 -24.14 -7.19
CA VAL A 62 14.93 -23.86 -5.74
C VAL A 62 15.65 -24.90 -4.89
N SER A 63 15.61 -26.17 -5.28
CA SER A 63 16.27 -27.26 -4.56
C SER A 63 17.80 -27.13 -4.61
N LEU A 64 18.35 -26.82 -5.78
CA LEU A 64 19.77 -26.53 -5.98
C LEU A 64 20.18 -25.31 -5.16
N ALA A 65 19.39 -24.23 -5.21
CA ALA A 65 19.70 -23.02 -4.48
C ALA A 65 19.74 -23.27 -2.95
N LYS A 66 18.80 -24.05 -2.41
CA LYS A 66 18.82 -24.50 -1.00
C LYS A 66 20.03 -25.36 -0.66
N GLN A 67 20.47 -26.25 -1.56
CA GLN A 67 21.67 -27.05 -1.35
C GLN A 67 22.93 -26.19 -1.33
N ILE A 68 23.03 -25.22 -2.26
CA ILE A 68 24.13 -24.26 -2.31
C ILE A 68 24.20 -23.45 -1.01
N THR A 69 23.07 -22.88 -0.55
CA THR A 69 23.01 -22.19 0.75
C THR A 69 23.45 -23.10 1.90
N GLY A 70 22.97 -24.35 1.92
CA GLY A 70 23.31 -25.33 2.95
C GLY A 70 24.80 -25.66 3.00
N GLU A 71 25.45 -25.78 1.84
CA GLU A 71 26.88 -26.05 1.74
C GLU A 71 27.74 -24.81 2.07
N ILE A 72 27.30 -23.62 1.66
CA ILE A 72 27.93 -22.33 2.03
C ILE A 72 27.88 -22.13 3.55
N SER A 73 26.75 -22.44 4.18
CA SER A 73 26.57 -22.33 5.63
C SER A 73 27.44 -23.32 6.41
N LYS A 74 27.82 -24.46 5.80
CA LYS A 74 28.72 -25.47 6.38
C LYS A 74 30.21 -25.16 6.16
N LYS A 75 30.57 -24.57 5.02
CA LYS A 75 31.96 -24.22 4.64
C LYS A 75 32.38 -22.82 5.11
N LYS A 76 32.02 -22.45 6.35
CA LYS A 76 32.36 -21.15 6.93
C LYS A 76 33.87 -20.90 6.90
N GLY A 77 34.30 -19.85 6.19
CA GLY A 77 35.67 -19.36 6.15
C GLY A 77 36.42 -19.48 4.81
N ALA A 78 35.85 -20.12 3.79
CA ALA A 78 36.52 -20.35 2.49
C ALA A 78 35.97 -19.50 1.32
N ILE A 79 35.02 -18.61 1.58
CA ILE A 79 34.24 -17.89 0.55
C ILE A 79 34.28 -16.39 0.89
N THR A 80 34.49 -15.53 -0.10
CA THR A 80 34.47 -14.08 0.05
C THR A 80 33.06 -13.59 0.39
N GLU A 81 32.94 -12.64 1.33
CA GLU A 81 31.66 -12.10 1.79
C GLU A 81 30.79 -11.53 0.64
N ASP A 82 31.42 -10.96 -0.38
CA ASP A 82 30.74 -10.40 -1.56
C ASP A 82 29.98 -11.44 -2.39
N GLU A 83 30.52 -12.65 -2.56
CA GLU A 83 29.86 -13.73 -3.31
C GLU A 83 28.61 -14.24 -2.57
N ALA A 84 28.69 -14.30 -1.23
CA ALA A 84 27.57 -14.67 -0.39
C ALA A 84 26.45 -13.61 -0.42
N VAL A 85 26.79 -12.32 -0.50
CA VAL A 85 25.82 -11.23 -0.61
C VAL A 85 25.09 -11.24 -1.95
N GLN A 86 25.82 -11.44 -3.06
CA GLN A 86 25.20 -11.50 -4.40
C GLN A 86 24.26 -12.70 -4.52
N LEU A 87 24.68 -13.87 -4.04
CA LEU A 87 23.84 -15.07 -4.07
C LEU A 87 22.56 -14.89 -3.25
N LYS A 88 22.64 -14.28 -2.06
CA LYS A 88 21.47 -13.98 -1.23
C LYS A 88 20.50 -12.99 -1.89
N ALA A 89 21.02 -11.96 -2.55
CA ALA A 89 20.20 -11.04 -3.33
C ALA A 89 19.44 -11.78 -4.45
N HIS A 90 20.12 -12.68 -5.16
CA HIS A 90 19.47 -13.51 -6.18
C HIS A 90 18.39 -14.46 -5.61
N LEU A 91 18.62 -15.05 -4.44
CA LEU A 91 17.65 -15.92 -3.76
C LEU A 91 16.39 -15.18 -3.31
N LEU A 92 16.56 -13.96 -2.78
CA LEU A 92 15.45 -13.08 -2.41
C LEU A 92 14.64 -12.67 -3.65
N SER A 93 15.30 -12.33 -4.76
CA SER A 93 14.63 -12.03 -6.03
C SER A 93 13.87 -13.23 -6.61
N LEU A 94 14.27 -14.47 -6.28
CA LEU A 94 13.56 -15.70 -6.64
C LEU A 94 12.42 -16.05 -5.66
N GLY A 95 12.21 -15.26 -4.60
CA GLY A 95 11.15 -15.50 -3.60
C GLY A 95 11.42 -16.69 -2.67
N ILE A 96 12.68 -17.10 -2.53
CA ILE A 96 13.07 -18.19 -1.62
C ILE A 96 13.39 -17.59 -0.25
N GLU A 97 12.43 -17.66 0.68
CA GLU A 97 12.66 -17.25 2.07
C GLU A 97 13.56 -18.27 2.80
N GLU A 98 14.77 -17.85 3.20
CA GLU A 98 15.65 -18.62 4.08
C GLU A 98 15.25 -18.48 5.56
N PRO A 99 15.40 -19.55 6.37
CA PRO A 99 15.20 -19.47 7.81
C PRO A 99 16.25 -18.58 8.47
N VAL A 100 15.78 -17.59 9.22
CA VAL A 100 16.58 -16.60 9.96
C VAL A 100 17.49 -17.25 11.02
N THR A 101 18.81 -17.27 10.78
CA THR A 101 19.83 -17.54 11.82
C THR A 101 20.61 -16.26 12.14
N ARG A 102 21.28 -16.20 13.31
CA ARG A 102 21.87 -14.96 13.88
C ARG A 102 22.89 -14.23 12.98
N GLU A 103 23.48 -14.91 11.99
CA GLU A 103 24.38 -14.32 10.99
C GLU A 103 23.63 -13.62 9.82
N ASN A 104 22.31 -13.84 9.71
CA ASN A 104 21.43 -13.16 8.74
C ASN A 104 21.19 -11.68 9.08
N VAL A 105 21.72 -11.18 10.20
CA VAL A 105 21.54 -9.79 10.64
C VAL A 105 22.45 -8.82 9.88
N GLU A 106 23.67 -9.21 9.51
CA GLU A 106 24.64 -8.27 8.90
C GLU A 106 24.33 -7.96 7.42
N SER A 107 23.94 -8.97 6.63
CA SER A 107 23.57 -8.77 5.21
C SER A 107 22.16 -8.18 5.03
N SER A 108 21.22 -8.50 5.93
CA SER A 108 19.93 -7.79 5.96
C SER A 108 20.12 -6.34 6.44
N SER A 109 21.01 -6.10 7.40
CA SER A 109 21.39 -4.76 7.82
C SER A 109 22.00 -3.95 6.67
N SER A 110 22.92 -4.52 5.87
CA SER A 110 23.51 -3.78 4.75
C SER A 110 22.51 -3.49 3.62
N TYR A 111 21.59 -4.41 3.34
CA TYR A 111 20.45 -4.16 2.43
C TYR A 111 19.58 -2.99 2.92
N PHE A 112 19.12 -3.03 4.17
CA PHE A 112 18.26 -1.98 4.72
C PHE A 112 19.00 -0.64 4.86
N SER A 113 20.31 -0.64 5.12
CA SER A 113 21.12 0.58 5.12
C SER A 113 21.16 1.24 3.75
N LYS A 114 21.43 0.47 2.67
CA LYS A 114 21.41 1.01 1.30
C LYS A 114 20.01 1.48 0.90
N LEU A 115 18.97 0.71 1.23
CA LEU A 115 17.58 1.10 0.99
C LEU A 115 17.20 2.38 1.75
N SER A 116 17.71 2.55 2.98
CA SER A 116 17.51 3.77 3.77
C SER A 116 18.16 4.98 3.12
N GLU A 117 19.38 4.86 2.60
CA GLU A 117 20.07 5.93 1.87
C GLU A 117 19.31 6.34 0.61
N GLU A 118 18.82 5.37 -0.15
CA GLU A 118 17.98 5.62 -1.32
C GLU A 118 16.67 6.31 -0.94
N CYS A 119 16.00 5.86 0.12
CA CYS A 119 14.78 6.49 0.64
C CYS A 119 15.05 7.95 1.02
N ILE A 120 16.18 8.24 1.67
CA ILE A 120 16.58 9.61 2.01
C ILE A 120 16.74 10.45 0.74
N ALA A 121 17.46 9.95 -0.27
CA ALA A 121 17.69 10.67 -1.51
C ALA A 121 16.37 11.00 -2.25
N VAL A 122 15.43 10.05 -2.28
CA VAL A 122 14.14 10.23 -2.97
C VAL A 122 13.16 11.12 -2.18
N LEU A 123 13.21 11.08 -0.85
CA LEU A 123 12.17 11.68 0.00
C LEU A 123 12.54 13.05 0.58
N SER A 124 13.81 13.44 0.61
CA SER A 124 14.24 14.74 1.17
C SER A 124 13.53 15.93 0.52
N ASP A 125 13.46 15.94 -0.81
CA ASP A 125 12.80 16.99 -1.59
C ASP A 125 11.27 16.99 -1.40
N PRO A 126 10.57 15.85 -1.56
CA PRO A 126 9.13 15.77 -1.29
C PRO A 126 8.72 16.20 0.12
N VAL A 127 9.49 15.84 1.15
CA VAL A 127 9.20 16.23 2.55
C VAL A 127 9.30 17.75 2.67
N SER A 128 10.36 18.36 2.15
CA SER A 128 10.55 19.81 2.19
C SER A 128 9.44 20.57 1.44
N LYS A 129 8.99 20.05 0.29
CA LYS A 129 7.91 20.65 -0.53
C LYS A 129 6.51 20.47 0.07
N SER A 130 6.30 19.49 0.94
CA SER A 130 4.98 19.17 1.52
C SER A 130 4.79 19.81 2.90
N GLY A 131 5.23 21.07 3.08
CA GLY A 131 5.15 21.75 4.38
C GLY A 131 6.08 21.17 5.46
N GLY A 132 7.13 20.44 5.06
CA GLY A 132 8.14 19.86 5.96
C GLY A 132 7.73 18.56 6.63
N MET A 133 6.58 17.98 6.25
CA MET A 133 6.06 16.71 6.79
C MET A 133 5.42 15.87 5.68
N LEU A 134 5.60 14.55 5.74
CA LEU A 134 5.05 13.62 4.76
C LEU A 134 4.57 12.34 5.45
N THR A 135 3.39 11.83 5.12
CA THR A 135 2.94 10.56 5.70
C THR A 135 3.81 9.41 5.21
N LEU A 136 3.97 8.37 6.04
CA LEU A 136 4.73 7.19 5.62
C LEU A 136 4.09 6.48 4.41
N PHE A 137 2.76 6.53 4.29
CA PHE A 137 2.02 6.03 3.12
C PHE A 137 2.41 6.79 1.85
N ASP A 138 2.38 8.12 1.91
CA ASP A 138 2.78 9.00 0.81
C ASP A 138 4.23 8.81 0.39
N ALA A 139 5.10 8.58 1.37
CA ALA A 139 6.51 8.29 1.15
C ALA A 139 6.70 6.94 0.44
N TYR A 140 6.01 5.88 0.88
CA TYR A 140 6.05 4.55 0.27
C TYR A 140 5.68 4.60 -1.21
N VAL A 141 4.57 5.28 -1.53
CA VAL A 141 4.11 5.41 -2.92
C VAL A 141 5.13 6.19 -3.76
N ARG A 142 5.74 7.24 -3.22
CA ARG A 142 6.76 8.04 -3.94
C ARG A 142 8.01 7.23 -4.24
N VAL A 143 8.51 6.44 -3.28
CA VAL A 143 9.69 5.59 -3.49
C VAL A 143 9.40 4.53 -4.56
N ASN A 144 8.28 3.82 -4.45
CA ASN A 144 7.90 2.83 -5.46
C ASN A 144 7.67 3.44 -6.85
N ARG A 145 7.12 4.65 -6.90
CA ARG A 145 6.98 5.38 -8.17
C ARG A 145 8.34 5.80 -8.76
N ALA A 146 9.32 6.15 -7.93
CA ALA A 146 10.66 6.47 -8.38
C ALA A 146 11.42 5.23 -8.89
N ARG A 147 11.17 4.06 -8.29
CA ARG A 147 11.78 2.77 -8.69
C ARG A 147 11.17 2.16 -9.96
N GLY A 148 9.89 2.40 -10.22
CA GLY A 148 9.20 1.90 -11.41
C GLY A 148 8.85 0.41 -11.33
N PHE A 149 9.81 -0.47 -11.66
CA PHE A 149 9.58 -1.91 -11.75
C PHE A 149 10.16 -2.72 -10.58
N ASP A 150 11.20 -2.21 -9.91
CA ASP A 150 11.83 -2.87 -8.74
C ASP A 150 11.14 -2.46 -7.44
N LEU A 151 9.88 -2.88 -7.27
CA LEU A 151 9.04 -2.46 -6.15
C LEU A 151 9.52 -3.04 -4.81
N ILE A 152 9.42 -2.22 -3.76
CA ILE A 152 9.69 -2.63 -2.38
C ILE A 152 8.39 -2.97 -1.64
N SER A 153 8.48 -3.95 -0.74
CA SER A 153 7.38 -4.30 0.16
C SER A 153 7.15 -3.21 1.20
N PRO A 154 5.92 -3.03 1.73
CA PRO A 154 5.65 -2.08 2.81
C PRO A 154 6.47 -2.36 4.08
N SER A 155 6.73 -3.63 4.38
CA SER A 155 7.53 -4.06 5.53
C SER A 155 9.00 -3.65 5.39
N ASP A 156 9.57 -3.81 4.21
CA ASP A 156 10.99 -3.48 3.97
C ASP A 156 11.21 -1.98 3.91
N PHE A 157 10.29 -1.26 3.25
CA PHE A 157 10.27 0.19 3.27
C PHE A 157 10.24 0.72 4.71
N PHE A 158 9.35 0.18 5.53
CA PHE A 158 9.24 0.58 6.92
C PHE A 158 10.51 0.29 7.75
N ARG A 159 11.16 -0.87 7.52
CA ARG A 159 12.45 -1.21 8.16
C ARG A 159 13.55 -0.23 7.74
N ALA A 160 13.63 0.11 6.46
CA ALA A 160 14.57 1.12 5.97
C ALA A 160 14.29 2.51 6.60
N CYS A 161 13.02 2.94 6.66
CA CYS A 161 12.65 4.20 7.30
C CYS A 161 12.99 4.28 8.80
N LYS A 162 13.05 3.14 9.52
CA LYS A 162 13.53 3.14 10.90
C LYS A 162 15.03 3.46 11.00
N LEU A 163 15.83 3.03 10.03
CA LEU A 163 17.27 3.28 10.02
C LEU A 163 17.61 4.73 9.71
N ILE A 164 16.71 5.48 9.04
CA ILE A 164 16.86 6.92 8.79
C ILE A 164 17.14 7.68 10.10
N ASN A 165 16.47 7.31 11.19
CA ASN A 165 16.66 7.96 12.50
C ASN A 165 18.04 7.72 13.12
N ASN A 166 18.71 6.64 12.75
CA ASN A 166 20.04 6.29 13.26
C ASN A 166 21.15 7.04 12.49
N SER A 167 20.84 7.57 11.31
CA SER A 167 21.79 8.31 10.50
C SER A 167 21.86 9.77 10.94
N SER A 168 22.97 10.14 11.58
CA SER A 168 23.23 11.53 12.00
C SER A 168 23.29 12.51 10.84
N THR A 169 23.49 12.05 9.60
CA THR A 169 23.63 12.89 8.40
C THR A 169 22.31 13.06 7.66
N SER A 170 21.27 12.29 7.98
CA SER A 170 19.98 12.37 7.28
C SER A 170 19.31 13.74 7.47
N PRO A 171 18.85 14.40 6.38
CA PRO A 171 18.09 15.66 6.44
C PRO A 171 16.62 15.45 6.86
N ILE A 172 16.16 14.20 6.91
CA ILE A 172 14.81 13.82 7.33
C ILE A 172 14.85 12.80 8.46
N ARG A 173 13.76 12.69 9.22
CA ARG A 173 13.59 11.71 10.30
C ARG A 173 12.15 11.20 10.36
N MET A 174 11.97 9.97 10.82
CA MET A 174 10.65 9.37 11.06
C MET A 174 10.20 9.66 12.49
N VAL A 175 9.02 10.25 12.63
CA VAL A 175 8.35 10.53 13.91
C VAL A 175 7.03 9.77 13.95
N THR A 176 6.62 9.36 15.15
CA THR A 176 5.30 8.78 15.40
C THR A 176 4.46 9.83 16.09
N LEU A 177 3.31 10.17 15.51
CA LEU A 177 2.33 11.09 16.08
C LEU A 177 1.44 10.34 17.09
N ARG A 178 0.62 11.10 17.81
CA ARG A 178 -0.26 10.60 18.87
C ARG A 178 -1.21 9.47 18.42
N SER A 179 -1.77 9.56 17.22
CA SER A 179 -2.61 8.50 16.60
C SER A 179 -1.85 7.25 16.17
N GLN A 180 -0.55 7.14 16.47
CA GLN A 180 0.36 6.14 15.92
C GLN A 180 0.62 6.28 14.42
N LEU A 181 0.14 7.36 13.80
CA LEU A 181 0.48 7.73 12.45
C LEU A 181 1.97 8.06 12.37
N ARG A 182 2.67 7.42 11.43
CA ARG A 182 4.09 7.65 11.20
C ARG A 182 4.27 8.63 10.06
N VAL A 183 5.14 9.61 10.30
CA VAL A 183 5.43 10.69 9.37
C VAL A 183 6.94 10.86 9.23
N LEU A 184 7.38 11.22 8.03
CA LEU A 184 8.72 11.73 7.78
C LEU A 184 8.66 13.24 7.90
N VAL A 185 9.61 13.80 8.62
CA VAL A 185 9.72 15.24 8.87
C VAL A 185 11.14 15.69 8.60
N ASN A 186 11.34 16.98 8.34
CA ASN A 186 12.67 17.56 8.28
C ASN A 186 13.42 17.35 9.62
N LYS A 187 14.74 17.27 9.57
CA LYS A 187 15.58 17.07 10.76
C LYS A 187 15.36 18.16 11.81
N ASP A 188 15.16 19.40 11.35
CA ASP A 188 14.93 20.59 12.18
C ASP A 188 13.50 20.67 12.75
N TYR A 189 12.67 19.65 12.50
CA TYR A 189 11.33 19.56 13.05
C TYR A 189 11.39 19.58 14.58
N GLU A 190 10.64 20.48 15.22
CA GLU A 190 10.48 20.50 16.66
C GLU A 190 8.97 20.62 16.98
N PRO A 191 8.38 19.64 17.71
CA PRO A 191 6.95 19.65 17.99
C PRO A 191 6.47 20.94 18.65
N SER A 192 7.20 21.44 19.65
CA SER A 192 6.83 22.65 20.40
C SER A 192 6.77 23.89 19.50
N LYS A 193 7.80 24.10 18.66
CA LYS A 193 7.83 25.20 17.69
C LYS A 193 6.68 25.11 16.70
N LEU A 194 6.36 23.90 16.24
CA LEU A 194 5.25 23.68 15.32
C LEU A 194 3.91 24.09 15.96
N LYS A 195 3.68 23.67 17.22
CA LYS A 195 2.47 24.04 17.98
C LYS A 195 2.35 25.55 18.15
N THR A 196 3.43 26.25 18.52
CA THR A 196 3.45 27.71 18.59
C THR A 196 3.05 28.36 17.26
N VAL A 197 3.58 27.88 16.13
CA VAL A 197 3.21 28.41 14.82
C VAL A 197 1.73 28.16 14.49
N ILE A 198 1.17 27.02 14.90
CA ILE A 198 -0.27 26.72 14.71
C ILE A 198 -1.12 27.65 15.56
N VAL A 199 -0.78 27.84 16.83
CA VAL A 199 -1.50 28.73 17.75
C VAL A 199 -1.51 30.15 17.19
N ASN A 200 -0.35 30.70 16.79
CA ASN A 200 -0.26 32.03 16.20
C ASN A 200 -1.13 32.14 14.93
N LEU A 201 -1.13 31.11 14.08
CA LEU A 201 -1.97 31.10 12.88
C LEU A 201 -3.47 31.08 13.20
N ILE A 202 -3.87 30.43 14.29
CA ILE A 202 -5.26 30.42 14.75
C ILE A 202 -5.63 31.77 15.36
N GLU A 203 -4.76 32.38 16.16
CA GLU A 203 -4.96 33.71 16.73
C GLU A 203 -5.14 34.78 15.65
N GLU A 204 -4.32 34.75 14.59
CA GLU A 204 -4.43 35.67 13.45
C GLU A 204 -5.76 35.54 12.68
N ASN A 205 -6.32 34.33 12.60
CA ASN A 205 -7.56 34.06 11.86
C ASN A 205 -8.80 33.99 12.78
N GLY A 206 -8.62 34.11 14.10
CA GLY A 206 -9.62 33.86 15.14
C GLY A 206 -9.90 32.38 15.39
N SER A 207 -10.13 31.60 14.34
CA SER A 207 -10.41 30.15 14.43
C SER A 207 -10.01 29.44 13.14
N LEU A 208 -9.68 28.15 13.21
CA LEU A 208 -9.39 27.35 12.02
C LEU A 208 -10.00 25.94 12.11
N THR A 209 -10.52 25.47 10.97
CA THR A 209 -10.82 24.05 10.76
C THR A 209 -9.59 23.30 10.28
N ALA A 210 -9.61 21.96 10.38
CA ALA A 210 -8.53 21.11 9.85
C ALA A 210 -8.31 21.30 8.34
N GLU A 211 -9.36 21.59 7.58
CA GLU A 211 -9.27 21.88 6.15
C GLU A 211 -8.54 23.21 5.87
N GLN A 212 -8.90 24.27 6.60
CA GLN A 212 -8.27 25.57 6.43
C GLN A 212 -6.79 25.53 6.81
N LEU A 213 -6.45 24.83 7.90
CA LEU A 213 -5.04 24.61 8.28
C LEU A 213 -4.28 23.83 7.22
N SER A 214 -4.89 22.77 6.66
CA SER A 214 -4.33 21.97 5.58
C SER A 214 -3.98 22.81 4.36
N GLN A 215 -4.89 23.68 3.92
CA GLN A 215 -4.67 24.58 2.78
C GLN A 215 -3.54 25.60 3.06
N LYS A 216 -3.55 26.24 4.25
CA LYS A 216 -2.54 27.24 4.62
C LYS A 216 -1.13 26.66 4.75
N ARG A 217 -1.01 25.43 5.26
CA ARG A 217 0.30 24.76 5.52
C ARG A 217 0.74 23.82 4.41
N GLN A 218 -0.10 23.59 3.39
CA GLN A 218 0.14 22.63 2.31
C GLN A 218 0.47 21.22 2.82
N ILE A 219 -0.24 20.80 3.87
CA ILE A 219 -0.14 19.46 4.44
C ILE A 219 -1.47 18.71 4.25
N PRO A 220 -1.47 17.37 4.16
CA PRO A 220 -2.70 16.60 4.13
C PRO A 220 -3.65 16.92 5.30
N MET A 221 -4.96 16.96 5.04
CA MET A 221 -5.99 17.25 6.05
C MET A 221 -5.90 16.33 7.27
N LEU A 222 -5.54 15.06 7.06
CA LEU A 222 -5.32 14.11 8.14
C LEU A 222 -4.21 14.59 9.10
N LEU A 223 -3.09 15.08 8.56
CA LEU A 223 -2.01 15.64 9.38
C LEU A 223 -2.45 16.93 10.07
N ALA A 224 -3.13 17.82 9.35
CA ALA A 224 -3.65 19.05 9.93
C ALA A 224 -4.55 18.78 11.14
N LYS A 225 -5.47 17.81 11.03
CA LYS A 225 -6.33 17.37 12.14
C LYS A 225 -5.51 16.81 13.30
N GLU A 226 -4.55 15.93 13.04
CA GLU A 226 -3.70 15.35 14.08
C GLU A 226 -2.89 16.41 14.84
N LEU A 227 -2.35 17.40 14.13
CA LEU A 227 -1.60 18.50 14.75
C LEU A 227 -2.49 19.41 15.61
N LEU A 228 -3.73 19.65 15.20
CA LEU A 228 -4.70 20.41 15.99
C LEU A 228 -5.09 19.68 17.26
N LEU A 229 -5.36 18.37 17.17
CA LEU A 229 -5.67 17.54 18.33
C LEU A 229 -4.46 17.41 19.27
N ASP A 230 -3.24 17.32 18.74
CA ASP A 230 -2.02 17.29 19.54
C ASP A 230 -1.77 18.62 20.28
N ALA A 231 -2.21 19.75 19.73
CA ALA A 231 -2.15 21.05 20.41
C ALA A 231 -3.31 21.24 21.42
N GLU A 232 -4.48 20.64 21.16
CA GLU A 232 -5.59 20.57 22.11
C GLU A 232 -5.22 19.74 23.35
N ASP A 233 -4.57 18.58 23.17
CA ASP A 233 -4.15 17.71 24.28
C ASP A 233 -3.15 18.39 25.23
N ASP A 234 -2.34 19.32 24.71
CA ASP A 234 -1.44 20.18 25.50
C ASP A 234 -2.16 21.37 26.16
N GLY A 235 -3.47 21.53 25.93
CA GLY A 235 -4.29 22.63 26.44
C GLY A 235 -4.05 23.97 25.73
N LEU A 236 -3.34 24.00 24.59
CA LEU A 236 -3.08 25.24 23.85
C LEU A 236 -4.32 25.71 23.06
N LEU A 237 -5.11 24.75 22.59
CA LEU A 237 -6.32 24.99 21.81
C LEU A 237 -7.54 24.40 22.50
N CYS A 238 -8.72 24.94 22.18
CA CYS A 238 -10.00 24.34 22.48
C CYS A 238 -10.76 24.09 21.17
N ARG A 239 -11.62 23.08 21.16
CA ARG A 239 -12.47 22.75 20.01
C ARG A 239 -13.92 23.12 20.28
N ASP A 240 -14.58 23.57 19.22
CA ASP A 240 -16.03 23.73 19.15
C ASP A 240 -16.58 22.72 18.15
N GLU A 241 -17.47 21.85 18.61
CA GLU A 241 -18.10 20.80 17.80
C GLU A 241 -19.54 21.18 17.52
N THR A 242 -19.83 21.54 16.27
CA THR A 242 -21.17 21.91 15.81
C THR A 242 -21.64 21.00 14.68
N ILE A 243 -22.87 21.20 14.22
CA ILE A 243 -23.43 20.48 13.06
C ILE A 243 -22.63 20.80 11.78
N GLU A 244 -22.02 21.98 11.71
CA GLU A 244 -21.22 22.43 10.57
C GLU A 244 -19.82 21.80 10.54
N GLY A 245 -19.31 21.36 11.70
CA GLY A 245 -18.04 20.67 11.82
C GLY A 245 -17.29 21.00 13.10
N ILE A 246 -16.00 20.64 13.11
CA ILE A 246 -15.08 20.88 14.22
C ILE A 246 -14.19 22.07 13.87
N CYS A 247 -14.22 23.10 14.70
CA CYS A 247 -13.34 24.27 14.59
C CYS A 247 -12.46 24.39 15.85
N PHE A 248 -11.24 24.88 15.69
CA PHE A 248 -10.28 25.06 16.78
C PHE A 248 -10.03 26.54 17.04
N PHE A 249 -9.97 26.89 18.32
CA PHE A 249 -9.76 28.24 18.85
C PHE A 249 -8.60 28.25 19.84
N PRO A 250 -7.96 29.41 20.08
CA PRO A 250 -6.98 29.54 21.17
C PRO A 250 -7.67 29.28 22.51
N ASN A 251 -7.00 28.59 23.43
CA ASN A 251 -7.59 28.24 24.71
C ASN A 251 -7.65 29.44 25.67
N LEU A 252 -8.69 30.25 25.54
CA LEU A 252 -8.91 31.42 26.38
C LEU A 252 -9.30 31.07 27.83
N PHE A 253 -9.73 29.84 28.10
CA PHE A 253 -10.11 29.40 29.46
C PHE A 253 -8.91 29.29 30.39
N LEU A 254 -7.73 29.00 29.85
CA LEU A 254 -6.48 28.88 30.62
C LEU A 254 -5.67 30.18 30.64
N THR A 255 -5.82 31.05 29.63
CA THR A 255 -5.08 32.31 29.55
C THR A 255 -5.78 33.48 30.25
N ASN A 256 -7.12 33.50 30.27
CA ASN A 256 -7.92 34.52 30.96
C ASN A 256 -8.46 33.99 32.29
N ILE A 257 -7.56 33.52 33.15
CA ILE A 257 -7.90 33.27 34.55
C ILE A 257 -7.87 34.64 35.26
N PRO A 258 -8.97 35.10 35.88
CA PRO A 258 -9.00 36.37 36.62
C PRO A 258 -8.10 36.37 37.86
#